data_AF-A0AA51X7V7-F1
#
_entry.id   AF-A0AA51X7V7-F1
#
_cell.length_a   1.000
_cell.length_b   1.000
_cell.length_c   1.000
_cell.angle_alpha   90.00
_cell.angle_beta   90.00
_cell.angle_gamma   90.00
#
_symmetry.space_group_name_H-M   'P 1'
#
loop_
_entity.id
_entity.type
_entity.pdbx_description
1 polymer ?
#
loop_
_entity_poly.entity_id
_entity_poly.type
_entity_poly.pdbx_seq_one_letter_code
_entity_poly.pdbx_strand_id
1 'polypeptide(L)'
;MIDLVRKIHDGYGTSSLAGIKFIEQFRGEIKKYNAKELFAFLMENCSCKFTSELLLSSEDLLNNLSSDDWISILECSNRAANPLDENNDGFFTDIYFLVKYLRLDFFDYLLASDKVSSNDKKNILSFCKLKSSRLALDELDIEDMDGDYFISYEVIERKRLELLENDVFNEIKFSDIYEHMDELERKYSFR
;
A
#
# COMPACT_ATOMS: atom_id res chain seq x y z
N MET A 1 -5.82 -2.45 -19.60
CA MET A 1 -5.42 -2.62 -18.19
C MET A 1 -5.70 -4.04 -17.74
N ILE A 2 -6.96 -4.53 -17.75
CA ILE A 2 -7.33 -5.90 -17.36
C ILE A 2 -6.44 -6.98 -17.98
N ASP A 3 -6.25 -7.00 -19.30
CA ASP A 3 -5.45 -8.05 -19.96
C ASP A 3 -3.97 -8.04 -19.54
N LEU A 4 -3.40 -6.83 -19.33
CA LEU A 4 -2.03 -6.70 -18.85
C LEU A 4 -1.91 -7.22 -17.42
N VAL A 5 -2.78 -6.76 -16.52
CA VAL A 5 -2.77 -7.16 -15.11
C VAL A 5 -2.94 -8.66 -14.97
N ARG A 6 -3.90 -9.26 -15.70
CA ARG A 6 -4.10 -10.71 -15.73
C ARG A 6 -2.84 -11.44 -16.22
N LYS A 7 -2.22 -10.96 -17.29
CA LYS A 7 -1.00 -11.57 -17.85
C LYS A 7 0.18 -11.50 -16.86
N ILE A 8 0.35 -10.37 -16.17
CA ILE A 8 1.38 -10.22 -15.13
C ILE A 8 1.07 -11.17 -13.98
N HIS A 9 -0.15 -11.13 -13.45
CA HIS A 9 -0.60 -11.94 -12.32
C HIS A 9 -0.46 -13.45 -12.57
N ASP A 10 -0.95 -13.95 -13.69
CA ASP A 10 -0.91 -15.38 -14.02
C ASP A 10 0.53 -15.88 -14.32
N GLY A 11 1.40 -14.97 -14.78
CA GLY A 11 2.81 -15.26 -15.05
C GLY A 11 3.74 -15.11 -13.84
N TYR A 12 3.29 -14.43 -12.78
CA TYR A 12 4.12 -14.09 -11.64
C TYR A 12 4.45 -15.35 -10.82
N GLY A 13 5.74 -15.62 -10.62
CA GLY A 13 6.21 -16.79 -9.86
C GLY A 13 6.11 -18.14 -10.59
N THR A 14 5.42 -18.24 -11.73
CA THR A 14 5.31 -19.48 -12.52
C THR A 14 6.52 -19.74 -13.42
N SER A 15 7.28 -18.71 -13.76
CA SER A 15 8.41 -18.76 -14.68
C SER A 15 9.78 -18.82 -13.99
N SER A 16 9.83 -19.07 -12.67
CA SER A 16 11.03 -18.86 -11.82
C SER A 16 11.54 -17.41 -11.81
N LEU A 17 10.80 -16.49 -12.42
CA LEU A 17 11.05 -15.05 -12.41
C LEU A 17 9.98 -14.38 -11.54
N ALA A 18 10.44 -13.56 -10.61
CA ALA A 18 9.64 -12.68 -9.75
C ALA A 18 10.43 -11.38 -9.55
N GLY A 19 9.84 -10.40 -8.85
CA GLY A 19 10.51 -9.14 -8.58
C GLY A 19 10.74 -8.29 -9.84
N ILE A 20 11.75 -7.41 -9.78
CA ILE A 20 12.14 -6.48 -10.84
C ILE A 20 12.33 -7.20 -12.19
N LYS A 21 13.05 -8.32 -12.22
CA LYS A 21 13.37 -9.05 -13.46
C LYS A 21 12.13 -9.53 -14.22
N PHE A 22 11.07 -9.90 -13.48
CA PHE A 22 9.81 -10.29 -14.11
C PHE A 22 9.05 -9.06 -14.62
N ILE A 23 8.91 -8.03 -13.77
CA ILE A 23 8.13 -6.84 -14.09
C ILE A 23 8.76 -5.99 -15.20
N GLU A 24 10.08 -6.01 -15.36
CA GLU A 24 10.79 -5.26 -16.41
C GLU A 24 10.31 -5.64 -17.82
N GLN A 25 9.90 -6.90 -18.02
CA GLN A 25 9.36 -7.38 -19.31
C GLN A 25 8.06 -6.67 -19.72
N PHE A 26 7.34 -6.11 -18.74
CA PHE A 26 6.07 -5.41 -18.92
C PHE A 26 6.21 -3.89 -18.77
N ARG A 27 7.40 -3.36 -18.47
CA ARG A 27 7.62 -1.96 -18.16
C ARG A 27 7.06 -1.00 -19.21
N GLY A 28 7.31 -1.30 -20.49
CA GLY A 28 6.81 -0.48 -21.60
C GLY A 28 5.28 -0.49 -21.73
N GLU A 29 4.61 -1.53 -21.25
CA GLU A 29 3.14 -1.61 -21.22
C GLU A 29 2.58 -0.91 -19.98
N ILE A 30 3.20 -1.08 -18.81
CA ILE A 30 2.83 -0.42 -17.54
C ILE A 30 2.87 1.10 -17.70
N LYS A 31 3.93 1.64 -18.32
CA LYS A 31 4.12 3.09 -18.54
C LYS A 31 3.05 3.76 -19.41
N LYS A 32 2.19 3.00 -20.08
CA LYS A 32 1.09 3.55 -20.89
C LYS A 32 -0.12 3.95 -20.06
N TYR A 33 -0.18 3.51 -18.80
CA TYR A 33 -1.29 3.79 -17.90
C TYR A 33 -0.93 4.90 -16.91
N ASN A 34 -1.92 5.64 -16.45
CA ASN A 34 -1.76 6.54 -15.31
C ASN A 34 -1.47 5.69 -14.05
N ALA A 35 -0.48 6.10 -13.26
CA ALA A 35 -0.01 5.33 -12.10
C ALA A 35 -1.10 5.13 -11.04
N LYS A 36 -1.83 6.20 -10.70
CA LYS A 36 -2.94 6.17 -9.75
C LYS A 36 -4.06 5.25 -10.22
N GLU A 37 -4.48 5.36 -11.48
CA GLU A 37 -5.53 4.50 -12.04
C GLU A 37 -5.13 3.03 -12.05
N LEU A 38 -3.88 2.74 -12.43
CA LEU A 38 -3.36 1.38 -12.42
C LEU A 38 -3.29 0.82 -11.00
N PHE A 39 -2.80 1.60 -10.04
CA PHE A 39 -2.71 1.16 -8.64
C PHE A 39 -4.08 0.91 -8.02
N ALA A 40 -5.03 1.83 -8.22
CA ALA A 40 -6.41 1.63 -7.78
C ALA A 40 -7.03 0.37 -8.39
N PHE A 41 -6.82 0.14 -9.70
CA PHE A 41 -7.29 -1.07 -10.36
C PHE A 41 -6.67 -2.34 -9.77
N LEU A 42 -5.37 -2.34 -9.46
CA LEU A 42 -4.69 -3.47 -8.83
C LEU A 42 -5.25 -3.76 -7.43
N MET A 43 -5.52 -2.72 -6.62
CA MET A 43 -6.14 -2.88 -5.29
C MET A 43 -7.51 -3.56 -5.36
N GLU A 44 -8.31 -3.22 -6.38
CA GLU A 44 -9.66 -3.78 -6.54
C GLU A 44 -9.68 -5.21 -7.11
N ASN A 45 -8.62 -5.62 -7.82
CA ASN A 45 -8.64 -6.84 -8.64
C ASN A 45 -7.56 -7.86 -8.26
N CYS A 46 -6.66 -7.54 -7.35
CA CYS A 46 -5.54 -8.40 -6.96
C CYS A 46 -5.34 -8.40 -5.44
N SER A 47 -4.62 -9.42 -4.94
CA SER A 47 -4.27 -9.50 -3.53
C SER A 47 -3.32 -8.37 -3.10
N CYS A 48 -3.37 -8.02 -1.81
CA CYS A 48 -2.48 -7.03 -1.21
C CYS A 48 -1.00 -7.39 -1.42
N LYS A 49 -0.67 -8.68 -1.30
CA LYS A 49 0.68 -9.20 -1.55
C LYS A 49 1.13 -8.89 -2.97
N PHE A 50 0.38 -9.33 -3.98
CA PHE A 50 0.75 -9.13 -5.38
C PHE A 50 0.87 -7.65 -5.73
N THR A 51 -0.09 -6.83 -5.31
CA THR A 51 -0.10 -5.40 -5.59
C THR A 51 1.10 -4.69 -4.94
N SER A 52 1.45 -5.06 -3.69
CA SER A 52 2.64 -4.54 -3.01
C SER A 52 3.93 -4.94 -3.70
N GLU A 53 4.07 -6.22 -4.06
CA GLU A 53 5.27 -6.70 -4.77
C GLU A 53 5.43 -6.06 -6.15
N LEU A 54 4.33 -5.77 -6.84
CA LEU A 54 4.38 -5.05 -8.13
C LEU A 54 4.89 -3.61 -7.94
N LEU A 55 4.45 -2.90 -6.90
CA LEU A 55 4.99 -1.59 -6.53
C LEU A 55 6.49 -1.69 -6.18
N LEU A 56 6.86 -2.66 -5.34
CA LEU A 56 8.25 -2.93 -4.97
C LEU A 56 9.11 -3.38 -6.15
N SER A 57 8.51 -3.82 -7.25
CA SER A 57 9.22 -4.24 -8.46
C SER A 57 9.19 -3.18 -9.56
N SER A 58 8.59 -2.00 -9.31
CA SER A 58 8.40 -0.95 -10.31
C SER A 58 8.64 0.43 -9.72
N GLU A 59 9.90 0.87 -9.73
CA GLU A 59 10.29 2.22 -9.29
C GLU A 59 9.50 3.31 -10.06
N ASP A 60 9.30 3.12 -11.37
CA ASP A 60 8.51 4.07 -12.17
C ASP A 60 7.07 4.18 -11.70
N LEU A 61 6.43 3.08 -11.28
CA LEU A 61 5.05 3.12 -10.78
C LEU A 61 5.00 3.85 -9.43
N LEU A 62 5.90 3.50 -8.51
CA LEU A 62 5.97 4.11 -7.18
C LEU A 62 6.26 5.62 -7.25
N ASN A 63 7.26 6.03 -8.04
CA ASN A 63 7.66 7.43 -8.12
C ASN A 63 6.63 8.31 -8.82
N ASN A 64 5.78 7.74 -9.69
CA ASN A 64 4.69 8.47 -10.34
C ASN A 64 3.41 8.59 -9.49
N LEU A 65 3.38 8.04 -8.27
CA LEU A 65 2.31 8.28 -7.31
C LEU A 65 2.68 9.48 -6.42
N SER A 66 2.12 10.65 -6.70
CA SER A 66 2.33 11.85 -5.89
C SER A 66 1.66 11.77 -4.52
N SER A 67 1.96 12.69 -3.60
CA SER A 67 1.26 12.81 -2.32
C SER A 67 -0.25 12.96 -2.52
N ASP A 68 -0.68 13.75 -3.50
CA ASP A 68 -2.10 13.96 -3.83
C ASP A 68 -2.75 12.69 -4.37
N ASP A 69 -2.01 11.88 -5.14
CA ASP A 69 -2.50 10.59 -5.61
C ASP A 69 -2.73 9.63 -4.44
N TRP A 70 -1.75 9.51 -3.52
CA TRP A 70 -1.88 8.69 -2.33
C TRP A 70 -3.04 9.13 -1.45
N ILE A 71 -3.15 10.43 -1.16
CA ILE A 71 -4.28 11.00 -0.39
C ILE A 71 -5.60 10.66 -1.07
N SER A 72 -5.70 10.86 -2.39
CA SER A 72 -6.94 10.57 -3.11
C SER A 72 -7.28 9.08 -3.12
N ILE A 73 -6.29 8.19 -3.22
CA ILE A 73 -6.51 6.74 -3.10
C ILE A 73 -7.00 6.42 -1.70
N LEU A 74 -6.36 6.96 -0.67
CA LEU A 74 -6.74 6.72 0.71
C LEU A 74 -8.18 7.18 0.99
N GLU A 75 -8.60 8.33 0.45
CA GLU A 75 -9.95 8.86 0.63
C GLU A 75 -11.02 8.12 -0.19
N CYS A 76 -10.68 7.58 -1.37
CA CYS A 76 -11.66 7.04 -2.32
C CYS A 76 -11.75 5.50 -2.39
N SER A 77 -10.79 4.76 -1.83
CA SER A 77 -10.81 3.29 -1.83
C SER A 77 -12.06 2.73 -1.14
N ASN A 78 -12.79 1.85 -1.84
CA ASN A 78 -13.97 1.17 -1.31
C ASN A 78 -13.56 0.08 -0.31
N ARG A 79 -13.60 0.40 0.98
CA ARG A 79 -13.23 -0.52 2.06
C ARG A 79 -14.43 -1.20 2.69
N ALA A 80 -15.55 -1.29 1.97
CA ALA A 80 -16.72 -2.05 2.41
C ALA A 80 -16.45 -3.55 2.51
N ALA A 81 -15.37 -4.05 1.89
CA ALA A 81 -14.90 -5.41 2.04
C ALA A 81 -14.60 -5.74 3.51
N ASN A 82 -14.94 -6.96 3.91
CA ASN A 82 -14.61 -7.46 5.25
C ASN A 82 -13.08 -7.58 5.35
N PRO A 83 -12.40 -6.87 6.29
CA PRO A 83 -10.96 -6.96 6.44
C PRO A 83 -10.46 -8.36 6.88
N LEU A 84 -11.36 -9.26 7.27
CA LEU A 84 -11.08 -10.66 7.56
C LEU A 84 -11.06 -11.56 6.32
N ASP A 85 -11.60 -11.11 5.20
CA ASP A 85 -11.63 -11.89 3.97
C ASP A 85 -10.31 -11.70 3.22
N GLU A 86 -9.47 -12.73 3.24
CA GLU A 86 -8.18 -12.73 2.53
C GLU A 86 -8.36 -12.58 1.01
N ASN A 87 -9.55 -12.87 0.46
CA ASN A 87 -9.84 -12.64 -0.96
C ASN A 87 -10.06 -11.16 -1.30
N ASN A 88 -10.23 -10.31 -0.28
CA ASN A 88 -10.51 -8.88 -0.44
C ASN A 88 -9.47 -7.99 0.26
N ASP A 89 -8.29 -8.52 0.58
CA ASP A 89 -7.25 -7.74 1.27
C ASP A 89 -6.62 -6.66 0.38
N GLY A 90 -6.76 -6.77 -0.96
CA GLY A 90 -6.27 -5.81 -1.94
C GLY A 90 -6.74 -4.37 -1.72
N PHE A 91 -7.97 -4.18 -1.23
CA PHE A 91 -8.54 -2.87 -0.93
C PHE A 91 -7.82 -2.09 0.19
N PHE A 92 -6.93 -2.76 0.93
CA PHE A 92 -6.11 -2.17 1.99
C PHE A 92 -4.62 -2.08 1.62
N THR A 93 -4.26 -2.31 0.35
CA THR A 93 -2.85 -2.30 -0.08
C THR A 93 -2.21 -0.92 0.13
N ASP A 94 -2.96 0.16 -0.05
CA ASP A 94 -2.48 1.51 0.20
C ASP A 94 -2.00 1.68 1.65
N ILE A 95 -2.84 1.29 2.61
CA ILE A 95 -2.54 1.35 4.04
C ILE A 95 -1.38 0.42 4.36
N TYR A 96 -1.43 -0.82 3.86
CA TYR A 96 -0.37 -1.80 4.09
C TYR A 96 0.98 -1.27 3.60
N PHE A 97 1.04 -0.75 2.38
CA PHE A 97 2.27 -0.30 1.75
C PHE A 97 2.82 0.96 2.43
N LEU A 98 1.96 1.95 2.68
CA LEU A 98 2.37 3.21 3.32
C LEU A 98 2.86 3.00 4.75
N VAL A 99 2.22 2.12 5.52
CA VAL A 99 2.62 1.82 6.90
C VAL A 99 3.85 0.92 6.94
N LYS A 100 3.84 -0.19 6.19
CA LYS A 100 4.91 -1.19 6.28
C LYS A 100 6.20 -0.71 5.63
N TYR A 101 6.16 -0.36 4.34
CA TYR A 101 7.37 -0.07 3.57
C TYR A 101 7.77 1.40 3.68
N LEU A 102 6.80 2.32 3.57
CA LEU A 102 7.10 3.76 3.66
C LEU A 102 7.10 4.28 5.09
N ARG A 103 6.64 3.51 6.09
CA ARG A 103 6.69 3.88 7.52
C ARG A 103 6.03 5.24 7.81
N LEU A 104 4.88 5.46 7.18
CA LEU A 104 4.10 6.70 7.29
C LEU A 104 2.86 6.50 8.16
N ASP A 105 2.60 7.49 9.01
CA ASP A 105 1.38 7.67 9.78
C ASP A 105 0.53 8.78 9.14
N PHE A 106 -0.69 8.43 8.77
CA PHE A 106 -1.70 9.30 8.16
C PHE A 106 -3.09 9.01 8.73
N PHE A 107 -3.17 8.24 9.82
CA PHE A 107 -4.44 7.73 10.32
C PHE A 107 -5.30 8.84 10.90
N ASP A 108 -4.70 9.78 11.64
CA ASP A 108 -5.41 10.93 12.18
C ASP A 108 -6.11 11.74 11.07
N TYR A 109 -5.43 11.94 9.94
CA TYR A 109 -6.01 12.58 8.76
C TYR A 109 -7.21 11.79 8.22
N LEU A 110 -7.06 10.48 7.98
CA LEU A 110 -8.14 9.67 7.42
C LEU A 110 -9.35 9.56 8.33
N LEU A 111 -9.13 9.41 9.63
CA LEU A 111 -10.21 9.28 10.60
C LEU A 111 -10.95 10.61 10.81
N ALA A 112 -10.29 11.74 10.58
CA ALA A 112 -10.91 13.06 10.59
C ALA A 112 -11.61 13.43 9.26
N SER A 113 -11.19 12.89 8.12
CA SER A 113 -11.74 13.22 6.79
C SER A 113 -13.23 12.89 6.67
N ASP A 114 -14.02 13.81 6.11
CA ASP A 114 -15.46 13.65 5.85
C ASP A 114 -15.75 12.84 4.58
N LYS A 115 -14.75 12.67 3.71
CA LYS A 115 -14.83 11.85 2.50
C LYS A 115 -14.76 10.35 2.79
N VAL A 116 -14.17 9.97 3.93
CA VAL A 116 -14.09 8.56 4.35
C VAL A 116 -15.33 8.22 5.17
N SER A 117 -16.08 7.20 4.77
CA SER A 117 -17.30 6.81 5.47
C SER A 117 -17.00 6.27 6.88
N SER A 118 -17.94 6.40 7.81
CA SER A 118 -17.79 5.82 9.16
C SER A 118 -17.58 4.29 9.13
N ASN A 119 -18.10 3.61 8.11
CA ASN A 119 -17.90 2.17 7.94
C ASN A 119 -16.47 1.87 7.50
N ASP A 120 -15.95 2.62 6.52
CA ASP A 120 -14.56 2.47 6.07
C ASP A 120 -13.58 2.77 7.19
N LYS A 121 -13.82 3.81 8.00
CA LYS A 121 -12.98 4.13 9.18
C LYS A 121 -12.92 2.95 10.17
N LYS A 122 -14.05 2.31 10.46
CA LYS A 122 -14.11 1.10 11.31
C LYS A 122 -13.34 -0.07 10.70
N ASN A 123 -13.47 -0.26 9.39
CA ASN A 123 -12.78 -1.33 8.67
C ASN A 123 -11.27 -1.11 8.60
N ILE A 124 -10.81 0.14 8.42
CA ILE A 124 -9.40 0.53 8.48
C ILE A 124 -8.80 0.18 9.84
N LEU A 125 -9.44 0.63 10.93
CA LEU A 125 -8.96 0.33 12.29
C LEU A 125 -8.92 -1.17 12.56
N SER A 126 -9.98 -1.89 12.15
CA SER A 126 -10.06 -3.34 12.32
C SER A 126 -8.95 -4.06 11.54
N PHE A 127 -8.73 -3.68 10.28
CA PHE A 127 -7.64 -4.20 9.45
C PHE A 127 -6.28 -4.01 10.12
N CYS A 128 -5.99 -2.78 10.57
CA CYS A 128 -4.69 -2.46 11.16
C CYS A 128 -4.43 -3.20 12.47
N LYS A 129 -5.46 -3.38 13.31
CA LYS A 129 -5.36 -4.19 14.52
C LYS A 129 -5.08 -5.67 14.21
N LEU A 130 -5.87 -6.23 13.30
CA LEU A 130 -5.79 -7.65 12.93
C LEU A 130 -4.48 -8.01 12.21
N LYS A 131 -3.94 -7.07 11.43
CA LYS A 131 -2.73 -7.26 10.64
C LYS A 131 -1.52 -6.53 11.22
N SER A 132 -1.60 -6.03 12.45
CA SER A 132 -0.56 -5.25 13.13
C SER A 132 0.85 -5.86 13.01
N SER A 133 0.98 -7.17 13.22
CA SER A 133 2.26 -7.87 13.08
C SER A 133 2.80 -7.92 11.64
N ARG A 134 1.93 -7.91 10.62
CA ARG A 134 2.32 -7.88 9.21
C ARG A 134 2.62 -6.47 8.69
N LEU A 135 2.19 -5.45 9.42
CA LEU A 135 2.43 -4.04 9.08
C LEU A 135 3.79 -3.55 9.61
N ALA A 136 4.48 -4.34 10.42
CA ALA A 136 5.87 -4.09 10.78
C ALA A 136 6.80 -4.57 9.66
N LEU A 137 7.81 -3.75 9.33
CA LEU A 137 8.89 -4.13 8.43
C LEU A 137 9.84 -5.10 9.14
N ASP A 138 10.12 -6.25 8.54
CA ASP A 138 11.03 -7.26 9.11
C ASP A 138 12.38 -7.34 8.36
N GLU A 139 13.29 -8.17 8.88
CA GLU A 139 14.64 -8.35 8.30
C GLU A 139 14.59 -8.93 6.89
N LEU A 140 13.65 -9.84 6.61
CA LEU A 140 13.51 -10.45 5.29
C LEU A 140 13.00 -9.44 4.27
N ASP A 141 12.06 -8.57 4.67
CA ASP A 141 11.61 -7.47 3.81
C ASP A 141 12.78 -6.56 3.41
N ILE A 142 13.69 -6.26 4.36
CA ILE A 142 14.86 -5.43 4.11
C ILE A 142 15.85 -6.14 3.19
N GLU A 143 16.09 -7.43 3.41
CA GLU A 143 16.94 -8.26 2.55
C GLU A 143 16.42 -8.32 1.11
N ASP A 144 15.10 -8.43 0.93
CA ASP A 144 14.46 -8.45 -0.39
C ASP A 144 14.51 -7.08 -1.11
N MET A 145 14.68 -5.97 -0.39
CA MET A 145 14.83 -4.60 -0.92
C MET A 145 16.29 -4.25 -1.23
N ASP A 146 16.98 -5.14 -1.94
CA ASP A 146 18.40 -5.05 -2.29
C ASP A 146 18.70 -4.30 -3.61
N GLY A 147 17.67 -4.02 -4.42
CA GLY A 147 17.82 -3.46 -5.77
C GLY A 147 17.91 -4.51 -6.89
N ASP A 148 18.00 -5.79 -6.54
CA ASP A 148 18.05 -6.92 -7.47
C ASP A 148 16.71 -7.68 -7.52
N TYR A 149 16.13 -7.98 -6.34
CA TYR A 149 14.82 -8.62 -6.22
C TYR A 149 13.70 -7.58 -6.23
N PHE A 150 13.69 -6.67 -5.25
CA PHE A 150 12.86 -5.48 -5.23
C PHE A 150 13.68 -4.20 -5.32
N ILE A 151 13.02 -3.07 -5.52
CA ILE A 151 13.65 -1.75 -5.53
C ILE A 151 14.40 -1.55 -4.23
N SER A 152 15.55 -0.88 -4.31
CA SER A 152 16.43 -0.75 -3.16
C SER A 152 15.75 0.05 -2.05
N TYR A 153 16.12 -0.27 -0.81
CA TYR A 153 15.67 0.47 0.35
C TYR A 153 15.91 2.00 0.25
N GLU A 154 16.97 2.42 -0.46
CA GLU A 154 17.25 3.84 -0.72
C GLU A 154 16.17 4.53 -1.57
N VAL A 155 15.54 3.80 -2.52
CA VAL A 155 14.42 4.32 -3.32
C VAL A 155 13.18 4.49 -2.44
N ILE A 156 12.88 3.48 -1.61
CA ILE A 156 11.77 3.54 -0.64
C ILE A 156 11.96 4.71 0.32
N GLU A 157 13.16 4.90 0.85
CA GLU A 157 13.47 5.97 1.78
C GLU A 157 13.34 7.36 1.13
N ARG A 158 13.81 7.50 -0.12
CA ARG A 158 13.63 8.75 -0.88
C ARG A 158 12.14 9.08 -1.06
N LYS A 159 11.33 8.08 -1.42
CA LYS A 159 9.89 8.27 -1.58
C LYS A 159 9.22 8.62 -0.27
N ARG A 160 9.62 7.99 0.84
CA ARG A 160 9.15 8.34 2.19
C ARG A 160 9.42 9.80 2.51
N LEU A 161 10.66 10.25 2.32
CA LEU A 161 11.06 11.63 2.62
C LEU A 161 10.27 12.65 1.78
N GLU A 162 10.05 12.36 0.49
CA GLU A 162 9.18 13.18 -0.38
C GLU A 162 7.75 13.29 0.19
N LEU A 163 7.16 12.18 0.62
CA LEU A 163 5.80 12.18 1.16
C LEU A 163 5.71 12.92 2.51
N LEU A 164 6.76 12.87 3.34
CA LEU A 164 6.83 13.59 4.61
C LEU A 164 6.90 15.12 4.46
N GLU A 165 7.22 15.64 3.27
CA GLU A 165 7.14 17.09 3.01
C GLU A 165 5.67 17.58 2.96
N ASN A 166 4.70 16.68 2.91
CA ASN A 166 3.28 16.98 2.96
C ASN A 166 2.71 16.84 4.38
N ASP A 167 1.91 17.82 4.83
CA ASP A 167 1.36 17.87 6.20
C ASP A 167 0.40 16.71 6.57
N VAL A 168 0.00 15.88 5.61
CA VAL A 168 -0.84 14.69 5.86
C VAL A 168 -0.03 13.53 6.42
N PHE A 169 1.19 13.34 5.94
CA PHE A 169 2.01 12.17 6.27
C PHE A 169 3.00 12.53 7.37
N ASN A 170 3.01 11.73 8.42
CA ASN A 170 3.96 11.82 9.52
C ASN A 170 4.84 10.57 9.56
N GLU A 171 5.99 10.68 10.19
CA GLU A 171 6.80 9.51 10.49
C GLU A 171 6.12 8.67 11.56
N ILE A 172 6.08 7.34 11.37
CA ILE A 172 5.63 6.41 12.41
C ILE A 172 6.52 6.56 13.65
N LYS A 173 5.89 6.91 14.78
CA LYS A 173 6.57 7.05 16.09
C LYS A 173 6.21 5.96 17.09
N PHE A 174 5.27 5.10 16.74
CA PHE A 174 4.81 4.02 17.60
C PHE A 174 5.64 2.76 17.39
N SER A 175 5.91 2.05 18.48
CA SER A 175 6.52 0.72 18.45
C SER A 175 5.49 -0.39 18.21
N ASP A 176 4.20 -0.10 18.45
CA ASP A 176 3.10 -1.05 18.30
C ASP A 176 1.90 -0.39 17.60
N ILE A 177 1.57 -0.91 16.41
CA ILE A 177 0.42 -0.45 15.62
C ILE A 177 -0.89 -0.75 16.34
N TYR A 178 -0.98 -1.86 17.06
CA TYR A 178 -2.21 -2.25 17.75
C TYR A 178 -2.58 -1.21 18.82
N GLU A 179 -1.62 -0.84 19.67
CA GLU A 179 -1.82 0.17 20.72
C GLU A 179 -2.18 1.53 20.11
N HIS A 180 -1.51 1.93 19.03
CA HIS A 180 -1.81 3.16 18.32
C HIS A 180 -3.25 3.16 17.75
N MET A 181 -3.71 2.05 17.17
CA MET A 181 -5.08 1.93 16.69
C MET A 181 -6.12 1.98 17.82
N ASP A 182 -5.80 1.45 19.02
CA ASP A 182 -6.65 1.56 20.22
C ASP A 182 -6.76 2.99 20.73
N GLU A 183 -5.69 3.78 20.66
CA GLU A 183 -5.73 5.21 20.98
C GLU A 183 -6.62 5.98 20.01
N LEU A 184 -6.45 5.73 18.71
CA LEU A 184 -7.24 6.37 17.67
C LEU A 184 -8.73 5.99 17.76
N GLU A 185 -9.06 4.72 18.00
CA GLU A 185 -10.45 4.30 18.18
C GLU A 185 -11.10 5.02 19.37
N ARG A 186 -10.37 5.18 20.49
CA ARG A 186 -10.86 5.97 21.64
C ARG A 186 -11.06 7.43 21.28
N LYS A 187 -10.10 8.05 20.58
CA LYS A 187 -10.15 9.47 20.17
C LYS A 187 -11.34 9.76 19.26
N TYR A 188 -11.58 8.91 18.26
CA TYR A 188 -12.60 9.12 17.25
C TYR A 188 -13.94 8.48 17.55
N SER A 189 -14.03 7.64 18.60
CA SER A 189 -15.24 7.05 19.21
C SER A 189 -16.46 7.21 18.29
N PHE A 190 -16.60 6.32 17.29
CA PHE A 190 -17.67 6.37 16.29
C PHE A 190 -19.03 6.11 16.95
N ARG A 191 -19.55 7.11 17.65
CA ARG A 191 -20.91 7.16 18.22
C ARG A 191 -21.95 7.24 17.12
#